data_AF-A0A821TW93-F1
#
_entry.id   AF-A0A821TW93-F1
#
_cell.length_a   1.000
_cell.length_b   1.000
_cell.length_c   1.000
_cell.angle_alpha   90.00
_cell.angle_beta   90.00
_cell.angle_gamma   90.00
#
_symmetry.space_group_name_H-M   'P 1'
#
loop_
_entity.id
_entity.type
_entity.pdbx_description
1 polymer ?
#
loop_
_entity_poly.entity_id
_entity_poly.type
_entity_poly.pdbx_seq_one_letter_code
_entity_poly.pdbx_strand_id
1 'polypeptide(L)'
;MNLCDPKQKAFAQRVYFDLKICRKWSKLHVYFNEVNKWIFFIGRSSDDQPLTFVLPISNDEQLTIDDLFNLRSILSSTLPSNIHENISRTNKTDV
;
A
#
# COMPACT_ATOMS: atom_id res chain seq x y z
N MET A 1 18.04 10.69 12.87
CA MET A 1 16.56 10.66 12.98
C MET A 1 16.00 10.49 11.58
N ASN A 2 15.38 9.34 11.28
CA ASN A 2 14.76 9.05 9.98
C ASN A 2 13.41 9.77 9.91
N LEU A 3 13.43 11.04 9.50
CA LEU A 3 12.23 11.83 9.35
C LEU A 3 11.62 11.55 7.98
N CYS A 4 10.45 10.92 7.97
CA CYS A 4 9.54 10.92 6.83
C CYS A 4 9.29 12.37 6.39
N ASP A 5 9.23 12.63 5.08
CA ASP A 5 8.87 13.95 4.57
C ASP A 5 7.52 14.38 5.18
N PRO A 6 7.45 15.55 5.86
CA PRO A 6 6.21 16.08 6.42
C PRO A 6 5.06 16.17 5.40
N LYS A 7 5.36 16.45 4.13
CA LYS A 7 4.36 16.50 3.05
C LYS A 7 3.80 15.12 2.74
N GLN A 8 4.68 14.13 2.54
CA GLN A 8 4.30 12.74 2.30
C GLN A 8 3.45 12.21 3.46
N LYS A 9 3.84 12.52 4.70
CA LYS A 9 3.08 12.17 5.91
C LYS A 9 1.70 12.79 5.94
N ALA A 10 1.58 14.10 5.71
CA ALA A 10 0.30 14.80 5.71
C ALA A 10 -0.63 14.26 4.61
N PHE A 11 -0.08 13.99 3.42
CA PHE A 11 -0.85 13.44 2.32
C PHE A 11 -1.30 12.00 2.59
N ALA A 12 -0.41 11.16 3.13
CA ALA A 12 -0.76 9.81 3.57
C ALA A 12 -1.87 9.83 4.63
N GLN A 13 -1.83 10.73 5.61
CA GLN A 13 -2.91 10.89 6.59
C GLN A 13 -4.25 11.21 5.94
N ARG A 14 -4.27 12.11 4.95
CA ARG A 14 -5.50 12.44 4.21
C ARG A 14 -6.06 11.23 3.46
N VAL A 15 -5.20 10.48 2.77
CA VAL A 15 -5.60 9.25 2.06
C VAL A 15 -6.09 8.19 3.05
N TYR A 16 -5.45 8.02 4.21
CA TYR A 16 -5.92 7.11 5.25
C TYR A 16 -7.35 7.42 5.70
N PHE A 17 -7.66 8.70 5.95
CA PHE A 17 -9.02 9.10 6.32
C PHE A 17 -10.04 8.86 5.20
N ASP A 18 -9.68 9.14 3.94
CA ASP A 18 -10.54 8.81 2.80
C ASP A 18 -10.84 7.30 2.74
N LEU A 19 -9.80 6.47 2.78
CA LEU A 19 -9.96 5.01 2.70
C LEU A 19 -10.75 4.45 3.90
N LYS A 20 -10.43 4.89 5.13
CA LYS A 20 -11.01 4.30 6.34
C LYS A 20 -12.39 4.85 6.68
N ILE A 21 -12.63 6.14 6.50
CA ILE A 21 -13.88 6.80 6.89
C ILE A 21 -14.83 6.93 5.70
N CYS A 22 -14.38 7.58 4.62
CA CYS A 22 -15.26 7.87 3.47
C CYS A 22 -15.60 6.60 2.69
N ARG A 23 -14.58 5.80 2.36
CA ARG A 23 -14.71 4.54 1.60
C ARG A 23 -14.94 3.31 2.48
N LYS A 24 -14.88 3.48 3.81
CA LYS A 24 -15.19 2.44 4.81
C LYS A 24 -14.44 1.13 4.60
N TRP A 25 -13.14 1.19 4.28
CA TRP A 25 -12.35 -0.03 4.08
C TRP A 25 -12.34 -0.90 5.35
N SER A 26 -12.71 -2.16 5.16
CA SER A 26 -12.79 -3.18 6.23
C SER A 26 -11.43 -3.39 6.91
N LYS A 27 -10.38 -3.64 6.11
CA LYS A 27 -9.00 -3.85 6.57
C LYS A 27 -8.07 -2.87 5.87
N LEU A 28 -7.25 -2.17 6.65
CA LEU A 28 -6.27 -1.21 6.16
C LEU A 28 -5.07 -1.21 7.10
N HIS A 29 -3.91 -1.58 6.57
CA HIS A 29 -2.62 -1.59 7.26
C HIS A 29 -1.74 -0.47 6.73
N VAL A 30 -1.01 0.18 7.64
CA VAL A 30 -0.09 1.28 7.32
C VAL A 30 1.34 0.77 7.45
N TYR A 31 2.15 1.04 6.44
CA TYR A 31 3.56 0.64 6.40
C TYR A 31 4.45 1.84 6.10
N PHE A 32 5.66 1.80 6.64
CA PHE A 32 6.71 2.77 6.36
C PHE A 32 7.91 2.05 5.74
N ASN A 33 8.33 2.51 4.58
CA ASN A 33 9.54 2.03 3.93
C ASN A 33 10.74 2.89 4.34
N GLU A 34 11.73 2.28 4.98
CA GLU A 34 12.95 2.95 5.44
C GLU A 34 13.88 3.40 4.30
N VAL A 35 13.84 2.76 3.13
CA VAL A 35 14.74 3.05 2.00
C VAL A 35 14.30 4.33 1.30
N ASN A 36 13.03 4.38 0.89
CA ASN A 36 12.45 5.49 0.13
C ASN A 36 11.74 6.50 1.03
N LYS A 37 11.69 6.25 2.34
CA LYS A 37 10.99 7.06 3.35
C LYS A 37 9.51 7.28 3.04
N TRP A 38 8.86 6.26 2.47
CA TRP A 38 7.46 6.32 2.05
C TRP A 38 6.51 5.64 3.03
N ILE A 39 5.37 6.29 3.28
CA ILE A 39 4.21 5.66 3.90
C ILE A 39 3.29 5.12 2.82
N PHE A 40 2.91 3.86 2.92
CA PHE A 40 1.95 3.22 2.00
C PHE A 40 0.95 2.37 2.76
N PHE A 41 -0.10 1.94 2.05
CA PHE A 41 -1.18 1.13 2.61
C PHE A 41 -1.37 -0.18 1.88
N ILE A 42 -1.78 -1.19 2.63
CA ILE A 42 -2.28 -2.44 2.08
C ILE A 42 -3.59 -2.77 2.79
N GLY A 43 -4.65 -2.99 2.01
CA GLY A 43 -5.99 -3.18 2.58
C GLY A 43 -6.99 -3.67 1.55
N ARG A 44 -8.25 -3.80 1.96
CA ARG A 44 -9.38 -4.14 1.08
C ARG A 44 -10.65 -3.45 1.54
N SER A 45 -11.49 -3.08 0.58
CA SER A 45 -12.76 -2.41 0.85
C SER A 45 -13.71 -3.34 1.62
N SER A 46 -13.84 -4.60 1.20
CA SER A 46 -14.54 -5.67 1.92
C SER A 46 -13.71 -6.96 1.92
N ASP A 47 -14.11 -7.96 2.73
CA ASP A 47 -13.37 -9.22 2.83
C ASP A 47 -13.31 -10.01 1.51
N ASP A 48 -14.33 -9.87 0.66
CA ASP A 48 -14.43 -10.52 -0.65
C ASP A 48 -13.67 -9.79 -1.77
N GLN A 49 -13.17 -8.59 -1.48
CA GLN A 49 -12.43 -7.78 -2.45
C GLN A 49 -10.93 -8.10 -2.38
N PRO A 50 -10.23 -8.00 -3.53
CA PRO A 50 -8.80 -8.25 -3.56
C PRO A 50 -8.05 -7.29 -2.65
N LEU A 51 -6.94 -7.78 -2.12
CA LEU A 51 -6.02 -6.93 -1.41
C LEU A 51 -5.44 -5.90 -2.37
N THR A 52 -5.52 -4.63 -1.98
CA THR A 52 -5.15 -3.48 -2.77
C THR A 52 -3.98 -2.77 -2.10
N PHE A 53 -2.95 -2.49 -2.89
CA PHE A 53 -1.86 -1.61 -2.51
C PHE A 53 -2.19 -0.16 -2.86
N VAL A 54 -1.92 0.76 -1.95
CA VAL A 54 -2.11 2.21 -2.18
C VAL A 54 -0.85 2.95 -1.75
N LEU A 55 -0.23 3.65 -2.71
CA LEU A 55 0.86 4.58 -2.45
C LEU A 55 0.32 6.02 -2.57
N PRO A 56 0.23 6.78 -1.46
CA PRO A 56 -0.14 8.19 -1.48
C PRO A 56 0.99 9.02 -2.08
N ILE A 57 0.70 9.69 -3.20
CA ILE A 57 1.65 10.57 -3.89
C ILE A 57 0.94 11.89 -4.14
N SER A 58 1.58 12.97 -3.71
CA SER A 58 1.02 14.30 -3.96
C SER A 58 1.16 14.67 -5.43
N ASN A 59 0.30 15.56 -5.95
CA ASN A 59 0.35 15.94 -7.37
C ASN A 59 1.68 16.58 -7.80
N ASP A 60 2.42 17.14 -6.84
CA ASP A 60 3.71 17.79 -7.09
C ASP A 60 4.89 16.82 -6.99
N GLU A 61 4.63 15.56 -6.63
CA GLU A 61 5.63 14.53 -6.40
C GLU A 61 5.70 13.60 -7.61
N GLN A 62 6.90 13.43 -8.17
CA GLN A 62 7.12 12.59 -9.33
C GLN A 62 7.53 11.19 -8.91
N LEU A 63 6.85 10.19 -9.47
CA LEU A 63 7.30 8.80 -9.44
C LEU A 63 8.36 8.59 -10.53
N THR A 64 9.54 8.12 -10.13
CA THR A 64 10.51 7.61 -11.10
C THR A 64 10.22 6.15 -11.44
N ILE A 65 10.78 5.66 -12.55
CA ILE A 65 10.68 4.25 -12.93
C ILE A 65 11.39 3.36 -11.89
N ASP A 66 12.50 3.83 -11.34
CA ASP A 66 13.26 3.09 -10.31
C ASP A 66 12.43 2.87 -9.05
N ASP A 67 11.60 3.85 -8.69
CA ASP A 67 10.67 3.70 -7.59
C ASP A 67 9.66 2.58 -7.81
N LEU A 68 9.17 2.42 -9.04
CA LEU A 68 8.24 1.34 -9.40
C LEU A 68 8.91 -0.03 -9.32
N PHE A 69 10.18 -0.14 -9.68
CA PHE A 69 10.93 -1.39 -9.50
C PHE A 69 11.15 -1.71 -8.03
N ASN A 70 11.44 -0.69 -7.21
CA ASN A 70 11.59 -0.85 -5.78
C ASN A 70 10.27 -1.29 -5.11
N LEU A 71 9.10 -0.87 -5.60
CA LEU A 71 7.80 -1.30 -5.08
C LEU A 71 7.64 -2.83 -5.04
N ARG A 72 8.11 -3.55 -6.05
CA ARG A 72 8.03 -5.02 -6.06
C ARG A 72 8.81 -5.64 -4.89
N SER A 73 10.01 -5.13 -4.64
CA SER A 73 10.86 -5.56 -3.52
C SER A 73 10.20 -5.26 -2.18
N ILE A 74 9.60 -4.07 -2.03
CA ILE A 74 8.87 -3.65 -0.83
C ILE A 74 7.70 -4.58 -0.55
N LEU A 75 6.87 -4.86 -1.56
CA LEU A 75 5.73 -5.76 -1.42
C LEU A 75 6.16 -7.18 -1.00
N SER A 76 7.25 -7.70 -1.58
CA SER A 76 7.75 -9.04 -1.24
C SER A 76 8.38 -9.16 0.16
N SER A 77 8.89 -8.06 0.71
CA SER A 77 9.58 -8.04 2.02
C SER A 77 8.67 -7.63 3.19
N THR A 78 7.61 -6.88 2.89
CA THR A 78 6.75 -6.23 3.90
C THR A 78 5.45 -7.00 4.14
N LEU A 79 5.03 -7.85 3.19
CA LEU A 79 3.86 -8.69 3.35
C LEU A 79 4.20 -9.93 4.21
N PRO A 80 3.55 -10.12 5.38
CA PRO A 80 3.66 -11.38 6.10
C PRO A 80 3.14 -12.53 5.23
N SER A 81 3.74 -13.72 5.37
CA SER A 81 3.50 -14.91 4.54
C SER A 81 2.03 -15.37 4.52
N ASN A 82 1.22 -14.97 5.51
CA ASN A 82 -0.22 -15.22 5.58
C ASN A 82 -1.06 -14.37 4.60
N ILE A 83 -0.49 -13.35 3.96
CA ILE A 83 -1.16 -12.57 2.90
C ILE A 83 -0.90 -13.19 1.50
N HIS A 84 0.20 -13.93 1.33
CA HIS A 84 0.51 -14.63 0.07
C HIS A 84 -0.51 -15.73 -0.30
N GLU A 85 -1.24 -16.28 0.67
CA GLU A 85 -2.25 -17.33 0.43
C GLU A 85 -3.43 -16.86 -0.44
N ASN A 86 -3.75 -15.55 -0.45
CA ASN A 86 -4.86 -15.03 -1.26
C ASN A 86 -4.44 -14.55 -2.66
N ILE A 87 -3.15 -14.31 -2.91
CA ILE A 87 -2.66 -13.97 -4.27
C ILE A 87 -2.58 -15.22 -5.13
N SER A 88 -2.44 -16.40 -4.51
CA SER A 88 -2.27 -17.68 -5.21
C SER A 88 -3.58 -18.37 -5.59
N ARG A 89 -4.74 -17.90 -5.07
CA ARG A 89 -6.05 -18.53 -5.32
C ARG A 89 -6.75 -18.05 -6.59
N THR A 90 -6.34 -16.93 -7.19
CA THR A 90 -6.97 -16.37 -8.40
C THR A 90 -6.49 -16.97 -9.72
N ASN A 91 -5.59 -17.97 -9.70
CA ASN A 91 -5.11 -18.66 -10.91
C ASN A 91 -5.61 -20.11 -11.07
N LYS A 92 -6.61 -20.54 -10.30
CA LYS A 92 -7.35 -21.77 -10.67
C LYS A 92 -8.52 -21.39 -11.55
N THR A 93 -8.22 -21.22 -12.84
CA THR A 93 -9.21 -21.41 -13.89
C THR A 93 -9.60 -22.89 -13.85
N ASP A 94 -10.85 -23.18 -13.46
CA ASP A 94 -11.42 -24.50 -13.65
C ASP A 94 -11.44 -24.79 -15.16
N VAL A 95 -10.80 -25.91 -15.53
CA VAL A 95 -10.98 -26.59 -16.81
C VAL A 95 -12.26 -27.42 -16.73
#